data_AF-A0A928RQC7-F1
#
_entry.id   AF-A0A928RQC7-F1
#
_cell.length_a   1.000
_cell.length_b   1.000
_cell.length_c   1.000
_cell.angle_alpha   90.00
_cell.angle_beta   90.00
_cell.angle_gamma   90.00
#
_symmetry.space_group_name_H-M   'P 1'
#
loop_
_entity.id
_entity.type
_entity.pdbx_description
1 polymer ?
#
loop_
_entity_poly.entity_id
_entity_poly.type
_entity_poly.pdbx_seq_one_letter_code
_entity_poly.pdbx_strand_id
1 'polypeptide(L)' 'MSRVCEICGKGKMDGKTVSHANNKAPRKYNVNLQPVELNGKTVKACTKCIKTMKKD' A
#
# COMPACT_ATOMS: atom_id res chain seq x y z
N MET A 1 7.74 11.12 5.76
CA MET A 1 7.91 10.10 4.69
C MET A 1 6.55 9.73 4.14
N SER A 2 6.33 9.98 2.85
CA SER A 2 5.12 9.60 2.13
C SER A 2 4.94 8.08 2.20
N ARG A 3 3.78 7.58 2.66
CA ARG A 3 3.44 6.15 2.61
C ARG A 3 3.12 5.76 1.16
N VAL A 4 4.15 5.72 0.33
CA VAL A 4 4.08 5.38 -1.09
C VAL A 4 5.03 4.21 -1.36
N CYS A 5 4.58 3.26 -2.18
CA CYS A 5 5.43 2.18 -2.66
C CYS A 5 6.43 2.73 -3.68
N GLU A 6 7.72 2.50 -3.46
CA GLU A 6 8.79 3.00 -4.34
C GLU A 6 8.87 2.23 -5.68
N ILE A 7 8.29 1.02 -5.75
CA ILE A 7 8.29 0.19 -6.96
C ILE A 7 7.12 0.53 -7.90
N CYS A 8 5.90 0.68 -7.35
CA CYS A 8 4.69 0.85 -8.15
C CYS A 8 3.96 2.18 -7.92
N GLY A 9 4.51 3.09 -7.11
CA GLY A 9 3.92 4.40 -6.84
C GLY A 9 2.60 4.38 -6.05
N LYS A 10 2.14 3.21 -5.57
CA LYS A 10 0.88 3.11 -4.82
C LYS A 10 0.97 3.87 -3.50
N GLY A 11 0.13 4.90 -3.37
CA GLY A 11 -0.04 5.68 -2.15
C GLY A 11 -1.31 5.33 -1.38
N LYS A 12 -1.52 6.04 -0.27
CA LYS A 12 -2.80 6.04 0.45
C LYS A 12 -3.95 6.41 -0.51
N MET A 13 -5.08 5.75 -0.36
CA MET A 13 -6.32 6.12 -1.07
C MET A 13 -7.35 6.60 -0.06
N ASP A 14 -8.11 7.63 -0.43
CA ASP A 14 -9.24 8.09 0.36
C ASP A 14 -10.52 7.36 -0.05
N GLY A 15 -11.42 7.12 0.89
CA GLY A 15 -12.74 6.60 0.58
C GLY A 15 -13.67 6.64 1.79
N LYS A 16 -14.72 5.81 1.78
CA LYS A 16 -15.76 5.82 2.83
C LYS A 16 -16.05 4.42 3.36
N THR A 17 -16.29 4.31 4.67
CA THR A 17 -16.95 3.14 5.27
C THR A 17 -18.45 3.32 5.10
N VAL A 18 -19.11 2.33 4.48
CA VAL A 18 -20.55 2.34 4.24
C VAL A 18 -21.21 1.36 5.21
N SER A 19 -22.18 1.81 6.01
CA SER A 19 -22.95 0.94 6.91
C SER A 19 -24.09 0.22 6.18
N HIS A 20 -24.76 -0.72 6.85
CA HIS A 20 -25.97 -1.37 6.32
C HIS A 20 -27.09 -0.36 5.96
N ALA A 21 -27.18 0.76 6.69
CA ALA A 21 -28.10 1.85 6.40
C ALA A 21 -27.56 2.85 5.34
N ASN A 22 -26.47 2.51 4.64
CA ASN A 22 -25.77 3.38 3.69
C ASN A 22 -25.19 4.69 4.26
N ASN A 23 -24.98 4.78 5.57
CA ASN A 23 -24.29 5.92 6.17
C ASN A 23 -22.81 5.88 5.79
N LYS A 24 -22.30 7.00 5.25
CA LYS A 24 -20.95 7.07 4.69
C LYS A 24 -20.02 7.89 5.60
N ALA A 25 -19.13 7.21 6.33
CA ALA A 25 -18.09 7.84 7.14
C ALA A 25 -16.75 7.88 6.38
N PRO A 26 -15.93 8.94 6.48
CA PRO A 26 -14.64 9.00 5.81
C PRO A 26 -13.67 7.94 6.37
N ARG A 27 -12.90 7.29 5.49
CA ARG A 27 -11.83 6.36 5.84
C ARG A 27 -10.63 6.55 4.91
N LYS A 28 -9.45 6.17 5.40
CA LYS A 28 -8.21 6.13 4.61
C LYS A 28 -7.78 4.69 4.42
N TYR A 29 -7.52 4.30 3.17
CA TYR A 29 -6.95 3.00 2.82
C TYR A 29 -5.44 3.14 2.74
N ASN A 30 -4.75 2.65 3.78
CA ASN A 30 -3.30 2.61 3.80
C ASN A 30 -2.79 1.42 2.97
N VAL A 31 -1.70 1.64 2.22
CA VAL A 31 -0.97 0.56 1.56
C VAL A 31 -0.15 -0.19 2.62
N ASN A 32 -0.17 -1.52 2.59
CA ASN A 32 0.73 -2.34 3.40
C ASN A 32 2.13 -2.28 2.79
N LEU A 33 2.97 -1.38 3.32
CA LEU A 33 4.36 -1.17 2.94
C LEU A 33 5.27 -1.93 3.88
N GLN A 34 6.22 -2.67 3.32
CA GLN A 34 7.22 -3.42 4.05
C GLN A 34 8.62 -3.00 3.55
N PRO A 35 9.62 -2.90 4.44
CA PRO A 35 11.00 -2.68 4.03
C PRO A 35 11.55 -3.93 3.35
N VAL A 36 12.20 -3.75 2.21
CA VAL A 36 12.82 -4.84 1.44
C VAL A 36 14.15 -4.37 0.91
N GLU A 37 15.12 -5.27 0.87
CA GLU A 37 16.39 -5.01 0.21
C GLU A 37 16.27 -5.31 -1.28
N LEU A 38 16.51 -4.30 -2.10
CA LEU A 38 16.59 -4.40 -3.55
C LEU A 38 17.91 -3.77 -3.98
N ASN A 39 18.77 -4.57 -4.61
CA ASN A 39 20.07 -4.13 -5.16
C ASN A 39 20.94 -3.36 -4.15
N GLY A 40 21.02 -3.84 -2.90
CA GLY A 40 21.84 -3.24 -1.85
C GLY A 40 21.26 -1.97 -1.20
N LYS A 41 20.01 -1.59 -1.52
CA LYS A 41 19.28 -0.49 -0.88
C LYS A 41 18.00 -0.98 -0.21
N THR A 42 17.70 -0.43 0.96
CA THR A 42 16.43 -0.67 1.66
C THR A 42 15.35 0.25 1.11
N VAL A 43 14.34 -0.33 0.47
CA VAL A 43 13.23 0.39 -0.15
C VAL A 43 11.89 -0.05 0.45
N LYS A 44 10.90 0.85 0.48
CA LYS A 44 9.55 0.51 0.95
C LYS A 44 8.70 -0.01 -0.22
N ALA A 45 8.43 -1.31 -0.20
CA ALA A 45 7.63 -2.00 -1.21
C ALA A 45 6.25 -2.39 -0.67
N CYS A 46 5.23 -2.37 -1.53
CA CYS A 46 3.94 -2.93 -1.17
C CYS A 46 3.97 -4.46 -1.27
N THR A 47 3.18 -5.13 -0.43
CA THR A 47 3.13 -6.60 -0.39
C THR A 47 2.77 -7.25 -1.73
N LYS A 48 2.02 -6.55 -2.60
CA LYS A 48 1.72 -7.04 -3.96
C LYS A 48 2.99 -7.11 -4.82
N CYS A 49 3.84 -6.07 -4.80
CA CYS A 49 5.11 -6.06 -5.53
C CYS A 49 6.07 -7.13 -4.99
N ILE A 50 6.14 -7.26 -3.65
CA ILE A 50 6.97 -8.30 -3.02
C ILE A 50 6.53 -9.70 -3.47
N LYS A 51 5.22 -9.94 -3.53
CA LYS A 51 4.68 -11.23 -3.99
C LYS A 51 5.01 -11.51 -5.45
N THR A 52 4.97 -10.49 -6.32
CA THR A 52 5.34 -10.64 -7.74
C THR A 52 6.84 -10.94 -7.88
N MET A 53 7.70 -10.23 -7.14
CA MET A 53 9.16 -10.42 -7.16
C MET A 53 9.64 -11.80 -6.66
N LYS A 54 8.85 -12.47 -5.81
CA LYS A 54 9.17 -13.81 -5.29
C LYS A 54 8.67 -14.98 -6.15
N LYS A 55 7.92 -14.68 -7.21
CA LYS A 55 7.26 -15.71 -8.02
C LYS A 55 8.11 -16.19 -9.19
N ASP A 56 9.15 -15.43 -9.55
CA ASP A 56 10.23 -15.85 -10.44
C ASP A 56 11.27 -16.67 -9.66
#